data_AF-A0A193QTY8-F1
#
_entry.id   AF-A0A193QTY8-F1
#
_cell.length_a   1.000
_cell.length_b   1.000
_cell.length_c   1.000
_cell.angle_alpha   90.00
_cell.angle_beta   90.00
_cell.angle_gamma   90.00
#
_symmetry.space_group_name_H-M   'P 1'
#
loop_
_entity.id
_entity.type
_entity.pdbx_description
1 polymer ?
#
loop_
_entity_poly.entity_id
_entity_poly.type
_entity_poly.pdbx_seq_one_letter_code
_entity_poly.pdbx_strand_id
1 'polypeptide(L)'
;MSDRFANVLAEWYRNAGKTGDAAYEEVEKEMKDMFEELRGRIDNEIDHTGVAKACAQVKMNYGGRGPHNQEKKICKTLVKTIYWMNGLDKDGTPKVDHGKPGERELREHLRCIVGYSAMAKILSNKCEVVDIIENVQETVGDVIGIGAKGNINEKCNSVTYGDLALGSQILQKNLGEWVHKGNSAKNWLSTYLNWELCPKNGKWKHENIDEGQDKNKGVMDLFKEKKGADLYKKIDPPVGSTSQENKLQEVLHHAKSCGTESGEMENCLKKKMELIVGK
;
A
#
# COMPACT_ATOMS: atom_id res chain seq x y z
N MET A 1 -10.74 -7.94 -6.91
CA MET A 1 -9.42 -8.39 -7.34
C MET A 1 -9.21 -7.97 -8.76
N SER A 2 -8.04 -7.43 -9.08
CA SER A 2 -7.73 -7.02 -10.44
C SER A 2 -7.25 -8.20 -11.26
N ASP A 3 -7.67 -8.25 -12.52
CA ASP A 3 -7.13 -9.17 -13.53
C ASP A 3 -5.60 -9.01 -13.67
N ARG A 4 -5.12 -7.78 -13.44
CA ARG A 4 -3.69 -7.46 -13.49
C ARG A 4 -2.89 -8.30 -12.50
N PHE A 5 -3.34 -8.45 -11.24
CA PHE A 5 -2.54 -9.16 -10.25
C PHE A 5 -2.37 -10.65 -10.60
N ALA A 6 -3.46 -11.30 -11.02
CA ALA A 6 -3.42 -12.69 -11.45
C ALA A 6 -2.46 -12.90 -12.64
N ASN A 7 -2.51 -11.98 -13.62
CA ASN A 7 -1.68 -12.08 -14.83
C ASN A 7 -0.19 -11.87 -14.52
N VAL A 8 0.17 -10.84 -13.75
CA VAL A 8 1.59 -10.60 -13.42
C VAL A 8 2.15 -11.71 -12.52
N LEU A 9 1.33 -12.27 -11.63
CA LEU A 9 1.74 -13.41 -10.80
C LEU A 9 1.93 -14.67 -11.66
N ALA A 10 1.04 -14.93 -12.61
CA ALA A 10 1.15 -16.06 -13.54
C ALA A 10 2.41 -15.96 -14.42
N GLU A 11 2.69 -14.78 -14.97
CA GLU A 11 3.89 -14.56 -15.77
C GLU A 11 5.17 -14.73 -14.94
N TRP A 12 5.23 -14.12 -13.75
CA TRP A 12 6.36 -14.30 -12.85
C TRP A 12 6.54 -15.77 -12.47
N TYR A 13 5.48 -16.47 -12.08
CA TYR A 13 5.54 -17.86 -11.63
C TYR A 13 6.11 -18.79 -12.71
N ARG A 14 5.72 -18.59 -13.98
CA ARG A 14 6.30 -19.34 -15.12
C ARG A 14 7.79 -19.11 -15.29
N ASN A 15 8.24 -17.88 -15.07
CA ASN A 15 9.61 -17.46 -15.32
C ASN A 15 10.56 -17.73 -14.14
N ALA A 16 10.03 -17.79 -12.91
CA ALA A 16 10.81 -17.92 -11.68
C ALA A 16 11.48 -19.30 -11.54
N GLY A 17 10.91 -20.34 -12.16
CA GLY A 17 11.40 -21.72 -12.00
C GLY A 17 11.27 -22.28 -10.57
N LYS A 18 10.48 -21.61 -9.72
CA LYS A 18 10.15 -22.01 -8.34
C LYS A 18 8.66 -22.33 -8.22
N THR A 19 8.30 -23.15 -7.24
CA THR A 19 6.90 -23.60 -7.03
C THR A 19 6.57 -23.70 -5.55
N GLY A 20 5.28 -23.61 -5.20
CA GLY A 20 4.80 -23.81 -3.83
C GLY A 20 5.52 -22.91 -2.82
N ASP A 21 6.09 -23.51 -1.77
CA ASP A 21 6.75 -22.78 -0.69
C ASP A 21 7.94 -21.94 -1.16
N ALA A 22 8.76 -22.44 -2.08
CA ALA A 22 9.92 -21.69 -2.59
C ALA A 22 9.51 -20.44 -3.38
N ALA A 23 8.35 -20.48 -4.05
CA ALA A 23 7.78 -19.30 -4.72
C ALA A 23 7.20 -18.33 -3.68
N TYR A 24 6.50 -18.85 -2.67
CA TYR A 24 5.95 -18.04 -1.59
C TYR A 24 7.05 -17.29 -0.81
N GLU A 25 8.11 -17.99 -0.41
CA GLU A 25 9.26 -17.41 0.31
C GLU A 25 9.95 -16.29 -0.49
N GLU A 26 10.01 -16.42 -1.82
CA GLU A 26 10.58 -15.37 -2.67
C GLU A 26 9.69 -14.12 -2.72
N VAL A 27 8.38 -14.30 -2.90
CA VAL A 27 7.43 -13.17 -2.88
C VAL A 27 7.43 -12.51 -1.50
N GLU A 28 7.43 -13.32 -0.42
CA GLU A 28 7.51 -12.83 0.96
C GLU A 28 8.77 -12.01 1.20
N LYS A 29 9.93 -12.54 0.78
CA LYS A 29 11.20 -11.83 0.90
C LYS A 29 11.19 -10.51 0.11
N GLU A 30 10.71 -10.52 -1.13
CA GLU A 30 10.67 -9.33 -1.96
C GLU A 30 9.74 -8.26 -1.35
N MET A 31 8.55 -8.65 -0.88
CA MET A 31 7.64 -7.73 -0.19
C MET A 31 8.26 -7.17 1.10
N LYS A 32 8.99 -7.97 1.85
CA LYS A 32 9.71 -7.52 3.06
C LYS A 32 10.84 -6.55 2.73
N ASP A 33 11.64 -6.83 1.70
CA ASP A 33 12.73 -5.96 1.26
C ASP A 33 12.18 -4.60 0.77
N MET A 34 11.08 -4.61 0.00
CA MET A 34 10.36 -3.39 -0.40
C MET A 34 9.84 -2.59 0.80
N PHE A 35 9.34 -3.31 1.79
CA PHE A 35 8.78 -2.70 2.98
C PHE A 35 9.87 -1.98 3.81
N GLU A 36 11.06 -2.58 3.97
CA GLU A 36 12.22 -1.92 4.60
C GLU A 36 12.77 -0.76 3.75
N GLU A 37 12.75 -0.86 2.42
CA GLU A 37 13.10 0.26 1.53
C GLU A 37 12.16 1.46 1.74
N LEU A 38 10.85 1.21 1.74
CA LEU A 38 9.84 2.24 1.98
C LEU A 38 10.03 2.87 3.35
N ARG A 39 10.26 2.06 4.39
CA ARG A 39 10.57 2.54 5.73
C ARG A 39 11.75 3.49 5.70
N GLY A 40 12.92 3.05 5.22
CA GLY A 40 14.12 3.89 5.17
C GLY A 40 13.90 5.22 4.44
N ARG A 41 13.02 5.24 3.43
CA ARG A 41 12.63 6.47 2.74
C ARG A 41 11.80 7.41 3.59
N ILE A 42 10.84 6.89 4.36
CA ILE A 42 9.98 7.71 5.20
C ILE A 42 10.71 8.17 6.48
N ASP A 43 11.54 7.31 7.09
CA ASP A 43 12.38 7.62 8.26
C ASP A 43 13.36 8.78 7.99
N ASN A 44 13.76 8.99 6.74
CA ASN A 44 14.69 10.05 6.38
C ASN A 44 14.07 11.44 6.63
N GLU A 45 14.55 12.13 7.67
CA GLU A 45 14.10 13.46 8.07
C GLU A 45 14.47 14.56 7.07
N ILE A 46 15.42 14.30 6.17
CA ILE A 46 15.81 15.24 5.12
C ILE A 46 14.76 15.20 4.02
N ASP A 47 13.89 16.21 4.00
CA ASP A 47 12.96 16.39 2.92
C ASP A 47 13.65 17.06 1.73
N HIS A 48 13.64 16.34 0.61
CA HIS A 48 14.10 16.86 -0.68
C HIS A 48 13.14 17.94 -1.20
N THR A 49 13.65 18.81 -2.08
CA THR A 49 12.95 20.03 -2.52
C THR A 49 11.56 19.75 -3.07
N GLY A 50 11.39 18.65 -3.82
CA GLY A 50 10.09 18.21 -4.34
C GLY A 50 9.07 17.94 -3.22
N VAL A 51 9.42 17.10 -2.25
CA VAL A 51 8.53 16.75 -1.12
C VAL A 51 8.23 17.95 -0.23
N ALA A 52 9.25 18.78 0.05
CA ALA A 52 9.10 19.98 0.87
C ALA A 52 8.19 21.03 0.19
N LYS A 53 8.39 21.25 -1.12
CA LYS A 53 7.58 22.16 -1.95
C LYS A 53 6.15 21.69 -2.01
N ALA A 54 5.94 20.40 -2.22
CA ALA A 54 4.64 19.79 -2.25
C ALA A 54 3.87 20.16 -0.96
N CYS A 55 4.38 19.75 0.19
CA CYS A 55 3.64 19.93 1.45
C CYS A 55 3.73 21.33 2.07
N ALA A 56 4.22 22.33 1.33
CA ALA A 56 4.42 23.69 1.85
C ALA A 56 3.08 24.38 2.18
N GLN A 57 2.06 24.17 1.33
CA GLN A 57 0.77 24.86 1.34
C GLN A 57 -0.34 24.11 2.11
N VAL A 58 -0.05 22.94 2.68
CA VAL A 58 -1.02 22.17 3.45
C VAL A 58 -1.60 23.03 4.59
N LYS A 59 -2.92 23.16 4.61
CA LYS A 59 -3.66 23.92 5.63
C LYS A 59 -3.49 23.27 6.99
N MET A 60 -3.23 24.10 7.99
CA MET A 60 -2.98 23.68 9.37
C MET A 60 -4.27 23.81 10.17
N ASN A 61 -5.11 22.78 10.13
CA ASN A 61 -6.45 22.81 10.74
C ASN A 61 -6.45 22.33 12.21
N TYR A 62 -5.42 21.58 12.63
CA TYR A 62 -5.39 20.86 13.91
C TYR A 62 -4.42 21.42 14.94
N GLY A 63 -3.66 22.46 14.57
CA GLY A 63 -2.97 23.35 15.50
C GLY A 63 -1.79 22.71 16.24
N GLY A 64 -0.58 23.17 15.88
CA GLY A 64 0.59 23.15 16.76
C GLY A 64 1.46 24.38 16.42
N ARG A 65 1.61 25.33 17.34
CA ARG A 65 2.61 26.40 17.18
C ARG A 65 4.00 25.79 17.41
N GLY A 66 4.78 25.63 16.34
CA GLY A 66 6.18 25.18 16.41
C GLY A 66 6.63 24.36 15.19
N PRO A 67 7.90 23.93 15.14
CA PRO A 67 8.50 23.15 14.04
C PRO A 67 7.94 21.71 13.89
N HIS A 68 6.78 21.40 14.49
CA HIS A 68 6.16 20.07 14.55
C HIS A 68 4.73 20.10 14.02
N ASN A 69 4.58 20.65 12.81
CA ASN A 69 3.32 20.66 12.06
C ASN A 69 2.92 19.24 11.65
N GLN A 70 2.01 18.62 12.39
CA GLN A 70 1.63 17.21 12.23
C GLN A 70 1.07 16.93 10.83
N GLU A 71 0.23 17.81 10.31
CA GLU A 71 -0.37 17.73 8.98
C GLU A 71 0.70 17.79 7.89
N LYS A 72 1.67 18.72 8.00
CA LYS A 72 2.78 18.81 7.04
C LYS A 72 3.63 17.55 7.07
N LYS A 73 3.90 17.02 8.25
CA LYS A 73 4.69 15.81 8.38
C LYS A 73 3.95 14.57 7.82
N ILE A 74 2.65 14.44 8.06
CA ILE A 74 1.80 13.40 7.46
C ILE A 74 1.78 13.53 5.94
N CYS A 75 1.59 14.75 5.42
CA CYS A 75 1.68 15.01 3.98
C CYS A 75 3.03 14.52 3.43
N LYS A 76 4.16 14.92 4.03
CA LYS A 76 5.50 14.54 3.56
C LYS A 76 5.67 13.02 3.52
N THR A 77 5.20 12.32 4.55
CA THR A 77 5.20 10.86 4.62
C THR A 77 4.37 10.23 3.49
N LEU A 78 3.16 10.75 3.24
CA LEU A 78 2.30 10.25 2.17
C LEU A 78 2.93 10.53 0.79
N VAL A 79 3.45 11.74 0.55
CA VAL A 79 4.15 12.09 -0.70
C VAL A 79 5.36 11.19 -0.94
N LYS A 80 6.19 10.93 0.09
CA LYS A 80 7.32 9.99 -0.02
C LYS A 80 6.86 8.58 -0.41
N THR A 81 5.75 8.13 0.16
CA THR A 81 5.14 6.83 -0.14
C THR A 81 4.63 6.78 -1.58
N ILE A 82 3.90 7.81 -2.01
CA ILE A 82 3.39 7.94 -3.38
C ILE A 82 4.52 7.98 -4.41
N TYR A 83 5.58 8.77 -4.17
CA TYR A 83 6.73 8.80 -5.07
C TYR A 83 7.36 7.41 -5.18
N TRP A 84 7.54 6.72 -4.05
CA TRP A 84 8.08 5.36 -4.05
C TRP A 84 7.19 4.39 -4.82
N MET A 85 5.88 4.40 -4.58
CA MET A 85 4.90 3.58 -5.29
C MET A 85 4.97 3.76 -6.82
N ASN A 86 5.24 4.98 -7.30
CA ASN A 86 5.38 5.27 -8.73
C ASN A 86 6.79 4.99 -9.29
N GLY A 87 7.69 4.44 -8.50
CA GLY A 87 9.08 4.22 -8.90
C GLY A 87 9.86 5.51 -9.07
N LEU A 88 9.45 6.60 -8.43
CA LEU A 88 10.16 7.87 -8.42
C LEU A 88 11.19 7.90 -7.29
N ASP A 89 12.32 8.54 -7.51
CA ASP A 89 13.26 8.87 -6.45
C ASP A 89 12.73 9.99 -5.55
N LYS A 90 13.54 10.41 -4.58
CA LYS A 90 13.20 11.42 -3.58
C LYS A 90 12.92 12.82 -4.16
N ASP A 91 13.41 13.10 -5.36
CA ASP A 91 13.25 14.36 -6.06
C ASP A 91 12.07 14.30 -7.06
N GLY A 92 11.45 13.13 -7.23
CA GLY A 92 10.33 12.90 -8.16
C GLY A 92 10.79 12.43 -9.54
N THR A 93 12.04 12.01 -9.69
CA THR A 93 12.61 11.54 -10.96
C THR A 93 12.36 10.04 -11.13
N PRO A 94 11.96 9.56 -12.31
CA PRO A 94 11.83 8.12 -12.56
C PRO A 94 13.12 7.35 -12.28
N LYS A 95 13.03 6.32 -11.44
CA LYS A 95 14.10 5.32 -11.31
C LYS A 95 14.02 4.33 -12.46
N VAL A 96 15.18 3.86 -12.91
CA VAL A 96 15.26 2.73 -13.84
C VAL A 96 15.09 1.46 -13.03
N ASP A 97 13.96 0.78 -13.21
CA ASP A 97 13.75 -0.56 -12.63
C ASP A 97 14.50 -1.60 -13.46
N HIS A 98 15.41 -2.33 -12.83
CA HIS A 98 16.17 -3.43 -13.42
C HIS A 98 15.45 -4.76 -13.17
N GLY A 99 15.47 -5.68 -14.14
CA GLY A 99 14.85 -7.01 -14.06
C GLY A 99 14.25 -7.45 -15.38
N LYS A 100 13.84 -8.73 -15.48
CA LYS A 100 13.06 -9.22 -16.63
C LYS A 100 11.63 -8.63 -16.58
N PRO A 101 10.92 -8.49 -17.72
CA PRO A 101 9.57 -7.89 -17.74
C PRO A 101 8.60 -8.42 -16.68
N GLY A 102 8.38 -9.74 -16.58
CA GLY A 102 7.49 -10.33 -15.57
C GLY A 102 7.94 -10.16 -14.12
N GLU A 103 9.25 -10.16 -13.84
CA GLU A 103 9.78 -9.85 -12.50
C GLU A 103 9.55 -8.38 -12.15
N ARG A 104 9.81 -7.47 -13.11
CA ARG A 104 9.60 -6.04 -12.95
C ARG A 104 8.14 -5.72 -12.73
N GLU A 105 7.23 -6.32 -13.48
CA GLU A 105 5.79 -6.06 -13.37
C GLU A 105 5.19 -6.58 -12.07
N LEU A 106 5.57 -7.79 -11.65
CA LEU A 106 5.19 -8.28 -10.32
C LEU A 106 5.75 -7.35 -9.23
N ARG A 107 7.02 -6.95 -9.34
CA ARG A 107 7.67 -6.04 -8.40
C ARG A 107 6.94 -4.70 -8.31
N GLU A 108 6.58 -4.09 -9.43
CA GLU A 108 5.80 -2.85 -9.46
C GLU A 108 4.42 -3.04 -8.79
N HIS A 109 3.75 -4.17 -9.02
CA HIS A 109 2.46 -4.47 -8.40
C HIS A 109 2.57 -4.66 -6.88
N LEU A 110 3.56 -5.44 -6.42
CA LEU A 110 3.85 -5.65 -5.00
C LEU A 110 4.24 -4.35 -4.30
N ARG A 111 4.98 -3.46 -4.99
CA ARG A 111 5.33 -2.12 -4.49
C ARG A 111 4.07 -1.30 -4.18
N CYS A 112 3.06 -1.37 -5.04
CA CYS A 112 1.78 -0.73 -4.79
C CYS A 112 1.04 -1.33 -3.57
N ILE A 113 1.02 -2.66 -3.43
CA ILE A 113 0.42 -3.35 -2.27
C ILE A 113 1.10 -2.90 -0.96
N VAL A 114 2.43 -2.88 -0.93
CA VAL A 114 3.21 -2.44 0.23
C VAL A 114 2.93 -0.97 0.54
N GLY A 115 2.95 -0.10 -0.47
CA GLY A 115 2.71 1.33 -0.30
C GLY A 115 1.30 1.64 0.22
N TYR A 116 0.29 0.98 -0.34
CA TYR A 116 -1.09 1.11 0.15
C TYR A 116 -1.29 0.55 1.56
N SER A 117 -0.61 -0.54 1.92
CA SER A 117 -0.61 -1.07 3.29
C SER A 117 -0.05 -0.04 4.28
N ALA A 118 1.05 0.61 3.92
CA ALA A 118 1.64 1.68 4.74
C ALA A 118 0.71 2.89 4.86
N MET A 119 0.10 3.34 3.75
CA MET A 119 -0.89 4.43 3.77
C MET A 119 -2.09 4.09 4.66
N ALA A 120 -2.64 2.87 4.54
CA ALA A 120 -3.75 2.41 5.38
C ALA A 120 -3.38 2.48 6.86
N LYS A 121 -2.17 2.07 7.22
CA LYS A 121 -1.68 2.21 8.60
C LYS A 121 -1.60 3.67 9.04
N ILE A 122 -0.96 4.54 8.25
CA ILE A 122 -0.76 5.96 8.59
C ILE A 122 -2.10 6.69 8.82
N LEU A 123 -3.10 6.34 7.99
CA LEU A 123 -4.43 6.94 7.98
C LEU A 123 -5.44 6.27 8.92
N SER A 124 -5.09 5.11 9.48
CA SER A 124 -6.02 4.23 10.22
C SER A 124 -6.72 4.88 11.41
N ASN A 125 -6.06 5.82 12.07
CA ASN A 125 -6.58 6.51 13.25
C ASN A 125 -6.87 8.00 12.96
N LYS A 126 -6.90 8.40 11.68
CA LYS A 126 -7.11 9.80 11.29
C LYS A 126 -8.58 10.08 11.04
N CYS A 127 -9.09 11.19 11.57
CA CYS A 127 -10.47 11.61 11.31
C CYS A 127 -10.66 12.10 9.87
N GLU A 128 -9.84 13.04 9.40
CA GLU A 128 -9.99 13.71 8.11
C GLU A 128 -9.24 13.02 6.97
N VAL A 129 -9.40 11.71 6.80
CA VAL A 129 -8.66 10.94 5.77
C VAL A 129 -8.86 11.52 4.37
N VAL A 130 -10.09 11.94 4.04
CA VAL A 130 -10.43 12.49 2.72
C VAL A 130 -9.69 13.80 2.48
N ASP A 131 -9.79 14.75 3.40
CA ASP A 131 -9.12 16.04 3.26
C ASP A 131 -7.60 15.88 3.22
N ILE A 132 -7.03 14.93 3.97
CA ILE A 132 -5.59 14.62 3.91
C ILE A 132 -5.21 14.12 2.51
N ILE A 133 -5.98 13.17 1.96
CA ILE A 133 -5.71 12.59 0.64
C ILE A 133 -5.87 13.65 -0.47
N GLU A 134 -6.94 14.45 -0.43
CA GLU A 134 -7.18 15.50 -1.43
C GLU A 134 -6.08 16.56 -1.40
N ASN A 135 -5.70 17.05 -0.21
CA ASN A 135 -4.60 18.00 -0.07
C ASN A 135 -3.28 17.44 -0.62
N VAL A 136 -2.98 16.15 -0.35
CA VAL A 136 -1.78 15.49 -0.89
C VAL A 136 -1.86 15.33 -2.41
N GLN A 137 -3.04 15.03 -2.97
CA GLN A 137 -3.25 14.88 -4.40
C GLN A 137 -3.01 16.18 -5.17
N GLU A 138 -3.64 17.28 -4.73
CA GLU A 138 -3.46 18.61 -5.33
C GLU A 138 -1.98 19.02 -5.30
N THR A 139 -1.39 18.89 -4.12
CA THR A 139 -0.01 19.22 -3.81
C THR A 139 1.01 18.47 -4.68
N VAL A 140 0.81 17.16 -4.87
CA VAL A 140 1.74 16.34 -5.65
C VAL A 140 1.61 16.66 -7.14
N GLY A 141 0.39 16.75 -7.68
CA GLY A 141 0.15 17.04 -9.10
C GLY A 141 0.86 18.32 -9.58
N ASP A 142 0.88 19.34 -8.73
CA ASP A 142 1.58 20.61 -9.02
C ASP A 142 3.11 20.49 -9.06
N VAL A 143 3.71 19.50 -8.37
CA VAL A 143 5.16 19.33 -8.26
C VAL A 143 5.73 18.37 -9.30
N ILE A 144 5.03 17.28 -9.60
CA ILE A 144 5.52 16.25 -10.54
C ILE A 144 5.20 16.56 -12.01
N GLY A 145 4.58 17.70 -12.31
CA GLY A 145 4.23 18.10 -13.70
C GLY A 145 3.14 17.22 -14.33
N ILE A 146 2.62 16.24 -13.59
CA ILE A 146 1.40 15.53 -13.91
C ILE A 146 0.28 16.45 -13.42
N GLY A 147 -0.05 17.47 -14.22
CA GLY A 147 -0.91 18.60 -13.80
C GLY A 147 -2.22 18.16 -13.10
N ALA A 148 -2.92 19.08 -12.44
CA ALA A 148 -4.05 18.92 -11.50
C ALA A 148 -5.16 17.84 -11.76
N LYS A 149 -5.14 17.11 -12.87
CA LYS A 149 -5.98 15.95 -13.21
C LYS A 149 -5.24 14.60 -13.25
N GLY A 150 -3.92 14.58 -13.05
CA GLY A 150 -3.09 13.38 -13.02
C GLY A 150 -3.34 12.56 -11.78
N ASN A 151 -3.60 11.26 -11.93
CA ASN A 151 -3.66 10.39 -10.76
C ASN A 151 -2.23 10.18 -10.25
N ILE A 152 -1.94 10.75 -9.07
CA ILE A 152 -0.63 10.67 -8.41
C ILE A 152 -0.15 9.23 -8.17
N ASN A 153 -1.04 8.24 -8.31
CA ASN A 153 -0.78 6.82 -8.17
C ASN A 153 -1.00 6.07 -9.50
N GLU A 154 -0.73 6.70 -10.65
CA GLU A 154 -0.97 6.14 -11.98
C GLU A 154 -0.52 4.69 -12.12
N LYS A 155 0.69 4.35 -11.64
CA LYS A 155 1.21 2.97 -11.68
C LYS A 155 0.41 1.99 -10.83
N CYS A 156 -0.22 2.47 -9.77
CA CYS A 156 -0.93 1.70 -8.76
C CYS A 156 -2.46 1.74 -8.88
N ASN A 157 -3.03 2.45 -9.86
CA ASN A 157 -4.48 2.59 -10.05
C ASN A 157 -5.23 1.28 -10.25
N SER A 158 -4.55 0.26 -10.75
CA SER A 158 -5.12 -1.07 -10.95
C SER A 158 -5.24 -1.89 -9.66
N VAL A 159 -4.60 -1.47 -8.55
CA VAL A 159 -4.62 -2.24 -7.31
C VAL A 159 -5.95 -2.04 -6.61
N THR A 160 -6.63 -3.16 -6.39
CA THR A 160 -7.94 -3.23 -5.75
C THR A 160 -7.85 -3.67 -4.29
N TYR A 161 -8.94 -3.52 -3.54
CA TYR A 161 -9.06 -4.09 -2.19
C TYR A 161 -8.67 -5.59 -2.17
N GLY A 162 -9.16 -6.38 -3.13
CA GLY A 162 -8.87 -7.82 -3.17
C GLY A 162 -7.38 -8.15 -3.37
N ASP A 163 -6.65 -7.33 -4.12
CA ASP A 163 -5.20 -7.51 -4.32
C ASP A 163 -4.45 -7.21 -3.01
N LEU A 164 -4.87 -6.13 -2.34
CA LEU A 164 -4.32 -5.71 -1.05
C LEU A 164 -4.64 -6.73 0.06
N ALA A 165 -5.86 -7.27 0.09
CA ALA A 165 -6.26 -8.31 1.05
C ALA A 165 -5.42 -9.57 0.87
N LEU A 166 -5.19 -10.01 -0.37
CA LEU A 166 -4.37 -11.19 -0.66
C LEU A 166 -2.89 -10.94 -0.32
N GLY A 167 -2.33 -9.80 -0.72
CA GLY A 167 -0.95 -9.44 -0.43
C GLY A 167 -0.69 -9.12 1.05
N SER A 168 -1.69 -8.63 1.78
CA SER A 168 -1.57 -8.32 3.19
C SER A 168 -1.27 -9.53 4.07
N GLN A 169 -1.64 -10.73 3.65
CA GLN A 169 -1.35 -11.96 4.39
C GLN A 169 0.14 -12.25 4.50
N ILE A 170 0.89 -11.98 3.42
CA ILE A 170 2.36 -12.02 3.45
C ILE A 170 2.89 -10.96 4.42
N LEU A 171 2.25 -9.79 4.40
CA LEU A 171 2.70 -8.66 5.19
C LEU A 171 2.30 -8.75 6.66
N GLN A 172 1.30 -9.52 7.09
CA GLN A 172 0.75 -9.49 8.47
C GLN A 172 1.81 -9.61 9.55
N LYS A 173 2.67 -10.63 9.48
CA LYS A 173 3.79 -10.78 10.44
C LYS A 173 4.76 -9.60 10.38
N ASN A 174 5.06 -9.12 9.18
CA ASN A 174 6.05 -8.05 8.95
C ASN A 174 5.51 -6.64 9.28
N LEU A 175 4.22 -6.38 9.05
CA LEU A 175 3.49 -5.15 9.42
C LEU A 175 3.33 -5.06 10.92
N GLY A 176 2.92 -6.15 11.59
CA GLY A 176 2.87 -6.21 13.05
C GLY A 176 4.26 -5.99 13.67
N GLU A 177 5.30 -6.67 13.15
CA GLU A 177 6.68 -6.43 13.57
C GLU A 177 7.16 -5.02 13.28
N TRP A 178 6.75 -4.39 12.18
CA TRP A 178 7.10 -3.01 11.86
C TRP A 178 6.46 -2.02 12.81
N VAL A 179 5.18 -2.20 13.14
CA VAL A 179 4.50 -1.40 14.16
C VAL A 179 5.19 -1.60 15.52
N HIS A 180 5.55 -2.83 15.88
CA HIS A 180 6.22 -3.12 17.15
C HIS A 180 7.65 -2.56 17.22
N LYS A 181 8.49 -2.83 16.23
CA LYS A 181 9.88 -2.33 16.13
C LYS A 181 9.93 -0.82 15.95
N GLY A 182 8.93 -0.24 15.28
CA GLY A 182 8.73 1.21 15.17
C GLY A 182 8.29 1.88 16.48
N ASN A 183 7.66 1.12 17.38
CA ASN A 183 7.26 1.57 18.72
C ASN A 183 8.34 1.39 19.79
N SER A 184 9.24 0.39 19.65
CA SER A 184 10.31 0.12 20.61
C SER A 184 11.55 1.01 20.43
N ALA A 185 11.82 1.46 19.21
CA ALA A 185 12.74 2.57 18.96
C ALA A 185 11.95 3.87 19.10
N LYS A 186 12.52 4.92 19.72
CA LYS A 186 11.93 6.28 19.79
C LYS A 186 11.85 6.93 18.38
N ASN A 187 11.12 6.30 17.46
CA ASN A 187 11.13 6.62 16.04
C ASN A 187 9.74 7.03 15.53
N TRP A 188 9.81 7.89 14.53
CA TRP A 188 8.77 8.62 13.81
C TRP A 188 7.41 7.89 13.67
N LEU A 189 7.37 6.59 13.34
CA LEU A 189 6.14 5.78 13.18
C LEU A 189 5.21 5.89 14.38
N SER A 190 5.71 5.60 15.58
CA SER A 190 4.92 5.72 16.82
C SER A 190 4.32 7.12 16.98
N THR A 191 5.06 8.15 16.58
CA THR A 191 4.62 9.54 16.63
C THR A 191 3.46 9.80 15.66
N TYR A 192 3.55 9.38 14.39
CA TYR A 192 2.48 9.59 13.40
C TYR A 192 1.23 8.75 13.66
N LEU A 193 1.43 7.53 14.14
CA LEU A 193 0.34 6.60 14.43
C LEU A 193 -0.49 6.99 15.66
N ASN A 194 0.05 7.83 16.53
CA ASN A 194 -0.67 8.32 17.70
C ASN A 194 -1.39 9.66 17.42
N TRP A 195 -1.15 10.31 16.28
CA TRP A 195 -1.86 11.54 15.93
C TRP A 195 -3.20 11.19 15.33
N GLU A 196 -4.28 11.73 15.87
CA GLU A 196 -5.64 11.45 15.38
C GLU A 196 -6.10 12.47 14.34
N LEU A 197 -5.52 13.69 14.33
CA LEU A 197 -5.96 14.80 13.47
C LEU A 197 -7.49 14.98 13.48
N CYS A 198 -8.08 14.97 14.67
CA CYS A 198 -9.51 15.11 14.87
C CYS A 198 -9.83 16.50 15.44
N PRO A 199 -10.89 17.17 14.96
CA PRO A 199 -11.39 18.38 15.59
C PRO A 199 -11.90 18.08 17.00
N LYS A 200 -11.67 19.00 17.94
CA LYS A 200 -12.01 18.83 19.36
C LYS A 200 -13.51 18.56 19.60
N ASN A 201 -14.38 19.00 18.69
CA ASN A 201 -15.82 18.85 18.77
C ASN A 201 -16.37 18.31 17.44
N GLY A 202 -16.40 16.98 17.26
CA GLY A 202 -16.98 16.36 16.06
C GLY A 202 -17.24 14.88 16.26
N LYS A 203 -18.38 14.38 15.74
CA LYS A 203 -18.62 12.94 15.59
C LYS A 203 -18.06 12.50 14.25
N TRP A 204 -17.02 11.67 14.27
CA TRP A 204 -16.42 11.10 13.07
C TRP A 204 -16.97 9.72 12.80
N LYS A 205 -17.30 9.47 11.53
CA LYS A 205 -17.74 8.17 11.06
C LYS A 205 -16.70 7.62 10.11
N HIS A 206 -16.13 6.49 10.50
CA HIS A 206 -15.47 5.58 9.58
C HIS A 206 -16.54 4.67 8.97
N GLU A 207 -16.41 4.42 7.68
CA GLU A 207 -17.22 3.42 7.00
C GLU A 207 -16.50 2.08 7.04
N ASN A 208 -17.26 0.99 7.01
CA ASN A 208 -16.71 -0.36 6.94
C ASN A 208 -16.61 -0.81 5.48
N ILE A 209 -15.66 -1.70 5.21
CA ILE A 209 -15.54 -2.38 3.92
C ILE A 209 -16.60 -3.48 3.85
N ASP A 210 -17.41 -3.43 2.80
CA ASP A 210 -18.26 -4.54 2.37
C ASP A 210 -17.46 -5.40 1.40
N GLU A 211 -17.00 -6.56 1.84
CA GLU A 211 -16.13 -7.42 1.03
C GLU A 211 -16.78 -7.90 -0.28
N GLY A 212 -18.12 -7.95 -0.35
CA GLY A 212 -18.82 -8.30 -1.58
C GLY A 212 -18.80 -7.17 -2.60
N GLN A 213 -19.03 -5.93 -2.14
CA GLN A 213 -19.14 -4.75 -3.01
C GLN A 213 -17.79 -4.08 -3.30
N ASP A 214 -16.88 -4.09 -2.33
CA ASP A 214 -15.63 -3.32 -2.37
C ASP A 214 -14.44 -4.12 -2.91
N LYS A 215 -14.56 -5.46 -3.13
CA LYS A 215 -13.43 -6.31 -3.58
C LYS A 215 -12.72 -5.81 -4.83
N ASN A 216 -13.45 -5.15 -5.73
CA ASN A 216 -12.96 -4.65 -7.00
C ASN A 216 -12.70 -3.14 -6.99
N LYS A 217 -12.98 -2.45 -5.88
CA LYS A 217 -12.71 -1.01 -5.78
C LYS A 217 -11.22 -0.75 -5.66
N GLY A 218 -10.77 0.35 -6.29
CA GLY A 218 -9.42 0.86 -6.13
C GLY A 218 -9.16 1.29 -4.68
N VAL A 219 -7.96 1.07 -4.18
CA VAL A 219 -7.64 1.38 -2.78
C VAL A 219 -7.78 2.88 -2.46
N MET A 220 -7.49 3.75 -3.42
CA MET A 220 -7.68 5.19 -3.27
C MET A 220 -9.16 5.58 -3.10
N ASP A 221 -10.07 4.86 -3.73
CA ASP A 221 -11.50 5.10 -3.59
C ASP A 221 -11.98 4.74 -2.19
N LEU A 222 -11.44 3.66 -1.60
CA LEU A 222 -11.72 3.30 -0.21
C LEU A 222 -11.28 4.39 0.78
N PHE A 223 -10.14 5.03 0.54
CA PHE A 223 -9.72 6.17 1.37
C PHE A 223 -10.68 7.36 1.25
N LYS A 224 -11.13 7.67 0.02
CA LYS A 224 -12.13 8.73 -0.24
C LYS A 224 -13.50 8.40 0.36
N GLU A 225 -13.86 7.12 0.43
CA GLU A 225 -15.07 6.62 1.09
C GLU A 225 -14.94 6.49 2.61
N LYS A 226 -13.86 7.01 3.24
CA LYS A 226 -13.62 6.95 4.69
C LYS A 226 -13.47 5.53 5.26
N LYS A 227 -13.12 4.57 4.42
CA LYS A 227 -12.91 3.14 4.78
C LYS A 227 -11.49 2.80 5.20
N GLY A 228 -10.58 3.78 5.26
CA GLY A 228 -9.16 3.54 5.56
C GLY A 228 -8.89 2.88 6.92
N ALA A 229 -9.69 3.17 7.94
CA ALA A 229 -9.57 2.55 9.26
C ALA A 229 -9.92 1.06 9.21
N ASP A 230 -11.02 0.70 8.54
CA ASP A 230 -11.43 -0.70 8.39
C ASP A 230 -10.49 -1.45 7.43
N LEU A 231 -10.00 -0.78 6.39
CA LEU A 231 -8.96 -1.31 5.51
C LEU A 231 -7.73 -1.76 6.28
N TYR A 232 -7.21 -0.91 7.17
CA TYR A 232 -6.05 -1.28 8.00
C TYR A 232 -6.36 -2.47 8.91
N LYS A 233 -7.53 -2.51 9.58
CA LYS A 233 -7.92 -3.64 10.44
C LYS A 233 -7.98 -4.96 9.69
N LYS A 234 -8.37 -4.95 8.41
CA LYS A 234 -8.43 -6.15 7.57
C LYS A 234 -7.05 -6.60 7.08
N ILE A 235 -6.12 -5.66 6.90
CA ILE A 235 -4.73 -5.92 6.48
C ILE A 235 -3.89 -6.44 7.66
N ASP A 236 -4.05 -5.87 8.84
CA ASP A 236 -3.29 -6.20 10.06
C ASP A 236 -4.28 -6.37 11.24
N PRO A 237 -4.98 -7.52 11.28
CA PRO A 237 -5.99 -7.76 12.29
C PRO A 237 -5.34 -7.99 13.67
N PRO A 238 -6.01 -7.60 14.77
CA PRO A 238 -5.44 -7.69 16.10
C PRO A 238 -5.10 -9.13 16.50
N VAL A 239 -3.97 -9.30 17.21
CA VAL A 239 -3.47 -10.58 17.69
C VAL A 239 -4.58 -11.37 18.42
N GLY A 240 -4.94 -12.53 17.87
CA GLY A 240 -6.01 -13.39 18.40
C GLY A 240 -7.25 -13.52 17.50
N SER A 241 -7.40 -12.69 16.46
CA SER A 241 -8.27 -13.02 15.34
C SER A 241 -7.70 -14.24 14.62
N THR A 242 -8.50 -15.27 14.36
CA THR A 242 -8.12 -16.44 13.55
C THR A 242 -7.30 -16.00 12.35
N SER A 243 -6.06 -16.48 12.28
CA SER A 243 -5.12 -16.28 11.17
C SER A 243 -5.90 -16.25 9.87
N GLN A 244 -5.75 -15.20 9.06
CA GLN A 244 -6.07 -15.39 7.65
C GLN A 244 -5.24 -16.61 7.21
N GLU A 245 -5.92 -17.64 6.70
CA GLU A 245 -5.26 -18.75 6.03
C GLU A 245 -4.22 -18.16 5.06
N ASN A 246 -3.06 -18.81 4.88
CA ASN A 246 -2.04 -18.36 3.93
C ASN A 246 -2.56 -18.57 2.49
N LYS A 247 -3.61 -17.85 2.12
CA LYS A 247 -4.37 -17.95 0.89
C LYS A 247 -3.47 -17.73 -0.32
N LEU A 248 -2.48 -16.84 -0.24
CA LEU A 248 -1.49 -16.67 -1.31
C LEU A 248 -0.52 -17.86 -1.42
N GLN A 249 -0.12 -18.47 -0.31
CA GLN A 249 0.65 -19.71 -0.32
C GLN A 249 -0.16 -20.84 -0.97
N GLU A 250 -1.46 -20.94 -0.66
CA GLU A 250 -2.37 -21.89 -1.32
C GLU A 250 -2.47 -21.63 -2.82
N VAL A 251 -2.63 -20.37 -3.24
CA VAL A 251 -2.63 -19.98 -4.67
C VAL A 251 -1.34 -20.45 -5.35
N LEU A 252 -0.18 -20.24 -4.74
CA LEU A 252 1.12 -20.63 -5.29
C LEU A 252 1.36 -22.14 -5.29
N HIS A 253 0.81 -22.89 -4.32
CA HIS A 253 0.79 -24.36 -4.38
C HIS A 253 -0.11 -24.87 -5.50
N HIS A 254 -1.29 -24.27 -5.66
CA HIS A 254 -2.24 -24.63 -6.71
C HIS A 254 -1.77 -24.22 -8.11
N ALA A 255 -0.92 -23.21 -8.24
CA ALA A 255 -0.33 -22.78 -9.50
C ALA A 255 0.36 -23.94 -10.25
N LYS A 256 0.94 -24.90 -9.51
CA LYS A 256 1.55 -26.12 -10.08
C LYS A 256 0.54 -26.98 -10.86
N SER A 257 -0.74 -26.94 -10.48
CA SER A 257 -1.81 -27.69 -11.14
C SER A 257 -2.48 -26.95 -12.30
N CYS A 258 -2.09 -25.70 -12.57
CA CYS A 258 -2.77 -24.82 -13.52
C CYS A 258 -2.31 -24.96 -15.00
N GLY A 259 -1.52 -25.98 -15.34
CA GLY A 259 -0.94 -26.15 -16.68
C GLY A 259 0.22 -25.20 -16.95
N THR A 260 0.90 -25.35 -18.09
CA THR A 260 2.08 -24.52 -18.46
C THR A 260 1.78 -23.50 -19.57
N GLU A 261 0.62 -23.59 -20.22
CA GLU A 261 0.20 -22.65 -21.26
C GLU A 261 -0.27 -21.32 -20.64
N SER A 262 0.12 -20.19 -21.25
CA SER A 262 -0.10 -18.83 -20.70
C SER A 262 -1.55 -18.58 -20.31
N GLY A 263 -2.48 -18.79 -21.26
CA GLY A 263 -3.90 -18.51 -21.05
C GLY A 263 -4.59 -19.48 -20.08
N GLU A 264 -4.09 -20.70 -19.93
CA GLU A 264 -4.63 -21.66 -18.97
C GLU A 264 -4.23 -21.30 -17.54
N MET A 265 -2.95 -20.96 -17.34
CA MET A 265 -2.42 -20.59 -16.03
C MET A 265 -3.03 -19.28 -15.51
N GLU A 266 -3.13 -18.26 -16.36
CA GLU A 266 -3.74 -16.98 -16.02
C GLU A 266 -5.20 -17.16 -15.56
N ASN A 267 -6.01 -17.89 -16.33
CA ASN A 267 -7.41 -18.15 -16.00
C ASN A 267 -7.56 -19.02 -14.74
N CYS A 268 -6.69 -20.00 -14.55
CA CYS A 268 -6.69 -20.86 -13.38
C CYS A 268 -6.37 -20.09 -12.10
N LEU A 269 -5.28 -19.31 -12.11
CA LEU A 269 -4.87 -18.48 -10.98
C LEU A 269 -5.93 -17.43 -10.66
N LYS A 270 -6.47 -16.73 -11.66
CA LYS A 270 -7.56 -15.76 -11.48
C LYS A 270 -8.75 -16.38 -10.73
N LYS A 271 -9.27 -17.51 -11.22
CA LYS A 271 -10.40 -18.21 -10.58
C LYS A 271 -10.08 -18.60 -9.14
N LYS A 272 -8.86 -19.08 -8.87
CA LYS A 272 -8.44 -19.47 -7.52
C LYS A 272 -8.38 -18.27 -6.59
N MET A 273 -7.72 -17.20 -7.02
CA MET A 273 -7.58 -15.99 -6.22
C MET A 273 -8.96 -15.34 -5.94
N GLU A 274 -9.88 -15.32 -6.92
CA GLU A 274 -11.26 -14.86 -6.74
C GLU A 274 -12.06 -15.70 -5.75
N LEU A 275 -11.96 -17.04 -5.83
CA LEU A 275 -12.62 -17.96 -4.90
C LEU A 275 -12.13 -17.78 -3.47
N ILE A 276 -10.86 -17.44 -3.31
CA ILE A 276 -10.22 -17.35 -2.02
C ILE A 276 -10.42 -15.97 -1.38
N VAL A 277 -10.53 -14.90 -2.17
CA VAL A 277 -10.87 -13.54 -1.66
C VAL A 277 -12.37 -13.33 -1.47
N GLY A 278 -13.22 -14.08 -2.19
CA GLY A 278 -14.68 -14.02 -2.02
C GLY A 278 -15.25 -14.91 -0.91
N LYS A 279 -14.38 -15.60 -0.15
CA LYS A 279 -14.72 -16.43 1.01
C LYS A 279 -14.19 -15.80 2.29
#